data_AF-A0A536IPM0-F1
#
_entry.id   AF-A0A536IPM0-F1
#
_cell.length_a   1.000
_cell.length_b   1.000
_cell.length_c   1.000
_cell.angle_alpha   90.00
_cell.angle_beta   90.00
_cell.angle_gamma   90.00
#
_symmetry.space_group_name_H-M   'P 1'
#
loop_
_entity.id
_entity.type
_entity.pdbx_description
1 polymer ?
#
loop_
_entity_poly.entity_id
_entity_poly.type
_entity_poly.pdbx_seq_one_letter_code
_entity_poly.pdbx_strand_id
1 'polypeptide(L)'
;MYRGAPTIYADYVDYDEIAHHSGPDRVEARDALGGLDRIIGLIEKAALDAPRPYRFVVLSDHGQSSGATFRQRYGKRLEALVAELAGGKASVRGATGHIEHLGRMGALLSEGSRIRGLGAGLTGGPFRRKAGDGEEELPDVVVAASGNLAHISFPHLPGRATRETIDATYPGLIDGLVRHEGVGLVLVRSASGGPVVLGKAGISHLAEGRVDGDDPIARYGPYAATGLGRIDGMAECGDLVVISMLDAASGEVAAFEEQIGSHGGLGGAQTHAFVLHPTTWRVDGP
;
A
#
# COMPACT_ATOMS: atom_id res chain seq x y z
N MET A 1 -3.74 23.00 -21.61
CA MET A 1 -3.10 24.33 -21.62
C MET A 1 -3.73 25.29 -22.64
N TYR A 2 -3.83 24.95 -23.94
CA TYR A 2 -4.37 25.87 -24.96
C TYR A 2 -5.81 26.37 -24.75
N ARG A 3 -6.65 25.60 -24.04
CA ARG A 3 -7.99 26.05 -23.61
C ARG A 3 -7.97 27.06 -22.44
N GLY A 4 -6.80 27.44 -21.93
CA GLY A 4 -6.64 28.38 -20.81
C GLY A 4 -7.11 27.85 -19.44
N ALA A 5 -7.26 26.53 -19.28
CA ALA A 5 -7.71 25.91 -18.02
C ALA A 5 -6.82 26.36 -16.84
N PRO A 6 -7.39 26.76 -15.69
CA PRO A 6 -6.64 27.38 -14.61
C PRO A 6 -5.66 26.43 -13.91
N THR A 7 -6.07 25.18 -13.72
CA THR A 7 -5.27 24.12 -13.10
C THR A 7 -5.47 22.84 -13.91
N ILE A 8 -4.40 22.08 -14.07
CA ILE A 8 -4.38 20.81 -14.80
C ILE A 8 -3.62 19.82 -13.93
N TYR A 9 -4.22 18.67 -13.67
CA TYR A 9 -3.56 17.53 -13.04
C TYR A 9 -3.35 16.46 -14.11
N ALA A 10 -2.18 15.83 -14.07
CA ALA A 10 -1.85 14.69 -14.90
C ALA A 10 -1.14 13.68 -14.01
N ASP A 11 -1.54 12.42 -14.15
CA ASP A 11 -0.97 11.30 -13.42
C ASP A 11 -0.21 10.41 -14.42
N TYR A 12 1.02 10.04 -14.07
CA TYR A 12 1.94 9.28 -14.90
C TYR A 12 2.37 8.01 -14.16
N VAL A 13 1.79 6.89 -14.56
CA VAL A 13 1.90 5.62 -13.82
C VAL A 13 2.92 4.64 -14.41
N ASP A 14 3.53 4.98 -15.56
CA ASP A 14 4.35 4.03 -16.33
C ASP A 14 5.55 3.48 -15.53
N TYR A 15 6.26 4.36 -14.81
CA TYR A 15 7.38 3.95 -13.98
C TYR A 15 6.95 2.97 -12.89
N ASP A 16 5.85 3.28 -12.22
CA ASP A 16 5.33 2.49 -11.10
C ASP A 16 4.97 1.07 -11.55
N GLU A 17 4.19 0.96 -12.63
CA GLU A 17 3.79 -0.31 -13.23
C GLU A 17 5.00 -1.16 -13.64
N ILE A 18 6.00 -0.55 -14.29
CA ILE A 18 7.19 -1.28 -14.73
C ILE A 18 8.08 -1.64 -13.53
N ALA A 19 8.19 -0.77 -12.54
CA ALA A 19 9.02 -0.99 -11.36
C ALA A 19 8.46 -2.12 -10.48
N HIS A 20 7.15 -2.28 -10.39
CA HIS A 20 6.55 -3.44 -9.73
C HIS A 20 6.99 -4.77 -10.34
N HIS A 21 7.01 -4.86 -11.67
CA HIS A 21 7.29 -6.11 -12.37
C HIS A 21 8.79 -6.40 -12.51
N SER A 22 9.60 -5.37 -12.73
CA SER A 22 11.03 -5.51 -13.02
C SER A 22 11.92 -5.21 -11.81
N GLY A 23 11.49 -4.30 -10.95
CA GLY A 23 12.28 -3.67 -9.89
C GLY A 23 12.65 -2.22 -10.24
N PRO A 24 12.73 -1.31 -9.25
CA PRO A 24 12.88 0.14 -9.48
C PRO A 24 14.20 0.54 -10.16
N ASP A 25 15.26 -0.26 -9.99
CA ASP A 25 16.59 0.03 -10.54
C ASP A 25 16.87 -0.62 -11.90
N ARG A 26 15.90 -1.35 -12.47
CA ARG A 26 16.07 -1.98 -13.77
C ARG A 26 16.05 -0.97 -14.90
N VAL A 27 16.68 -1.35 -16.01
CA VAL A 27 16.80 -0.49 -17.20
C VAL A 27 15.43 -0.11 -17.72
N GLU A 28 14.49 -1.05 -17.73
CA GLU A 28 13.12 -0.85 -18.20
C GLU A 28 12.39 0.23 -17.38
N ALA A 29 12.52 0.20 -16.04
CA ALA A 29 11.93 1.21 -15.16
C ALA A 29 12.60 2.57 -15.37
N ARG A 30 13.93 2.62 -15.49
CA ARG A 30 14.67 3.87 -15.75
C ARG A 30 14.39 4.47 -17.12
N ASP A 31 14.17 3.64 -18.13
CA ASP A 31 13.79 4.08 -19.47
C ASP A 31 12.41 4.76 -19.47
N ALA A 32 11.47 4.25 -18.66
CA ALA A 32 10.18 4.90 -18.43
C ALA A 32 10.33 6.28 -17.77
N LEU A 33 11.20 6.43 -16.77
CA LEU A 33 11.51 7.76 -16.19
C LEU A 33 12.12 8.70 -17.23
N GLY A 34 13.03 8.21 -18.09
CA GLY A 34 13.56 9.00 -19.20
C GLY A 34 12.50 9.39 -20.23
N GLY A 35 11.47 8.56 -20.43
CA GLY A 35 10.29 8.88 -21.23
C GLY A 35 9.46 10.00 -20.60
N LEU A 36 9.20 9.90 -19.30
CA LEU A 36 8.46 10.90 -18.53
C LEU A 36 9.16 12.27 -18.57
N ASP A 37 10.48 12.31 -18.39
CA ASP A 37 11.28 13.55 -18.52
C ASP A 37 11.08 14.22 -19.88
N ARG A 38 11.14 13.45 -20.97
CA ARG A 38 10.88 13.96 -22.33
C ARG A 38 9.47 14.51 -22.48
N ILE A 39 8.46 13.85 -21.92
CA ILE A 39 7.06 14.29 -21.96
C ILE A 39 6.90 15.61 -21.20
N ILE A 40 7.46 15.72 -19.99
CA ILE A 40 7.43 16.95 -19.20
C ILE A 40 8.10 18.09 -19.97
N GLY A 41 9.28 17.85 -20.56
CA GLY A 41 9.97 18.85 -21.37
C GLY A 41 9.18 19.29 -22.63
N LEU A 42 8.40 18.40 -23.24
CA LEU A 42 7.49 18.75 -24.34
C LEU A 42 6.33 19.63 -23.86
N ILE A 43 5.75 19.32 -22.70
CA ILE A 43 4.66 20.10 -22.11
C ILE A 43 5.18 21.49 -21.70
N GLU A 44 6.38 21.57 -21.13
CA GLU A 44 7.02 22.85 -20.80
C GLU A 44 7.20 23.73 -22.04
N LYS A 45 7.70 23.16 -23.14
CA LYS A 45 7.82 23.88 -24.42
C LYS A 45 6.46 24.33 -24.95
N ALA A 46 5.45 23.46 -24.94
CA ALA A 46 4.10 23.81 -25.40
C ALA A 46 3.45 24.90 -24.54
N ALA A 47 3.81 25.02 -23.27
CA ALA A 47 3.30 26.06 -22.38
C ALA A 47 3.78 27.47 -22.76
N LEU A 48 4.89 27.60 -23.50
CA LEU A 48 5.37 28.90 -24.01
C LEU A 48 4.36 29.54 -24.98
N ASP A 49 3.60 28.73 -25.71
CA ASP A 49 2.59 29.19 -26.68
C ASP A 49 1.17 29.20 -26.09
N ALA A 50 1.01 28.93 -24.80
CA ALA A 50 -0.31 28.89 -24.17
C ALA A 50 -0.86 30.31 -23.96
N PRO A 51 -2.20 30.50 -23.97
CA PRO A 51 -2.82 31.83 -23.79
C PRO A 51 -2.62 32.44 -22.39
N ARG A 52 -1.98 31.71 -21.47
CA ARG A 52 -1.65 32.14 -20.11
C ARG A 52 -0.37 31.44 -19.63
N PRO A 53 0.38 32.05 -18.70
CA PRO A 53 1.53 31.39 -18.10
C PRO A 53 1.09 30.18 -17.25
N TYR A 54 1.86 29.11 -17.35
CA TYR A 54 1.75 27.92 -16.50
C TYR A 54 3.02 27.77 -15.64
N ARG A 55 2.85 27.21 -14.45
CA ARG A 55 3.93 26.79 -13.55
C ARG A 55 3.79 25.29 -13.35
N PHE A 56 4.93 24.59 -13.29
CA PHE A 56 4.97 23.14 -13.18
C PHE A 56 5.35 22.74 -11.76
N VAL A 57 4.60 21.79 -11.21
CA VAL A 57 4.94 21.06 -10.00
C VAL A 57 4.93 19.60 -10.39
N VAL A 58 6.02 18.89 -10.07
CA VAL A 58 6.13 17.45 -10.28
C VAL A 58 6.34 16.84 -8.91
N LEU A 59 5.49 15.91 -8.52
CA LEU A 59 5.62 15.22 -7.26
C LEU A 59 5.50 13.72 -7.47
N SER A 60 6.05 13.00 -6.51
CA SER A 60 5.89 11.58 -6.34
C SER A 60 5.27 11.40 -4.96
N ASP A 61 4.15 10.70 -4.91
CA ASP A 61 3.41 10.40 -3.70
C ASP A 61 4.11 9.32 -2.85
N HIS A 62 4.88 8.44 -3.49
CA HIS A 62 5.74 7.46 -2.83
C HIS A 62 6.99 7.14 -3.66
N GLY A 63 8.03 6.64 -2.98
CA GLY A 63 9.15 5.98 -3.66
C GLY A 63 8.80 4.53 -4.04
N GLN A 64 9.80 3.71 -4.32
CA GLN A 64 9.60 2.29 -4.63
C GLN A 64 10.71 1.46 -3.99
N SER A 65 10.37 0.49 -3.15
CA SER A 65 11.32 -0.43 -2.54
C SER A 65 11.52 -1.67 -3.40
N SER A 66 12.70 -2.27 -3.32
CA SER A 66 13.04 -3.53 -3.99
C SER A 66 13.19 -4.67 -2.97
N GLY A 67 13.21 -5.90 -3.46
CA GLY A 67 13.63 -7.07 -2.70
C GLY A 67 12.97 -8.36 -3.17
N ALA A 68 13.52 -9.50 -2.75
CA ALA A 68 12.84 -10.76 -2.93
C ALA A 68 11.51 -10.78 -2.15
N THR A 69 10.45 -11.32 -2.75
CA THR A 69 9.12 -11.40 -2.12
C THR A 69 9.17 -12.31 -0.89
N PHE A 70 8.18 -12.18 -0.01
CA PHE A 70 8.02 -13.04 1.15
C PHE A 70 8.00 -14.53 0.76
N ARG A 71 7.31 -14.88 -0.33
CA ARG A 71 7.29 -16.25 -0.84
C ARG A 71 8.66 -16.69 -1.34
N GLN A 72 9.39 -15.84 -2.05
CA GLN A 72 10.72 -16.16 -2.55
C GLN A 72 11.72 -16.37 -1.40
N ARG A 73 11.62 -15.56 -0.33
CA ARG A 73 12.49 -15.66 0.84
C ARG A 73 12.17 -16.87 1.74
N TYR A 74 10.88 -17.16 1.95
CA TYR A 74 10.43 -18.09 2.99
C TYR A 74 9.66 -19.32 2.47
N GLY A 75 9.55 -19.47 1.14
CA GLY A 75 8.95 -20.64 0.48
C GLY A 75 7.43 -20.75 0.58
N LYS A 76 6.75 -19.82 1.25
CA LYS A 76 5.29 -19.79 1.41
C LYS A 76 4.77 -18.35 1.38
N ARG A 77 3.52 -18.15 0.97
CA ARG A 77 2.86 -16.84 1.03
C ARG A 77 2.43 -16.50 2.45
N LEU A 78 2.11 -15.24 2.71
CA LEU A 78 1.61 -14.80 4.02
C LEU A 78 0.33 -15.54 4.42
N GLU A 79 -0.58 -15.80 3.49
CA GLU A 79 -1.83 -16.52 3.74
C GLU A 79 -1.58 -17.94 4.24
N ALA A 80 -0.57 -18.61 3.68
CA ALA A 80 -0.18 -19.95 4.11
C ALA A 80 0.44 -19.94 5.52
N LEU A 81 1.24 -18.91 5.84
CA LEU A 81 1.76 -18.72 7.20
C LEU A 81 0.62 -18.46 8.19
N VAL A 82 -0.32 -17.57 7.84
CA VAL A 82 -1.48 -17.25 8.68
C VAL A 82 -2.35 -18.48 8.90
N ALA A 83 -2.59 -19.30 7.87
CA ALA A 83 -3.35 -20.53 7.98
C ALA A 83 -2.68 -21.55 8.93
N GLU A 84 -1.36 -21.71 8.82
CA GLU A 84 -0.57 -22.57 9.71
C GLU A 84 -0.67 -22.11 11.16
N LEU A 85 -0.49 -20.81 11.39
CA LEU A 85 -0.55 -20.18 12.71
C LEU A 85 -1.97 -20.16 13.30
N ALA A 86 -3.00 -20.15 12.47
CA ALA A 86 -4.41 -20.27 12.85
C ALA A 86 -4.84 -21.73 13.15
N GLY A 87 -3.89 -22.67 13.25
CA GLY A 87 -4.17 -24.07 13.58
C GLY A 87 -4.50 -24.97 12.39
N GLY A 88 -4.26 -24.50 11.16
CA GLY A 88 -4.31 -25.28 9.91
C GLY A 88 -5.70 -25.71 9.43
N LYS A 89 -6.75 -25.48 10.22
CA LYS A 89 -8.15 -25.78 9.87
C LYS A 89 -8.94 -24.55 9.46
N ALA A 90 -8.47 -23.35 9.82
CA ALA A 90 -9.11 -22.10 9.45
C ALA A 90 -9.01 -21.90 7.93
N SER A 91 -10.13 -21.59 7.31
CA SER A 91 -10.18 -21.16 5.92
C SER A 91 -9.58 -19.76 5.78
N VAL A 92 -8.50 -19.65 5.02
CA VAL A 92 -7.82 -18.37 4.77
C VAL A 92 -8.01 -17.97 3.31
N ARG A 93 -8.56 -16.78 3.08
CA ARG A 93 -8.75 -16.22 1.74
C ARG A 93 -7.81 -15.03 1.54
N GLY A 94 -6.97 -15.14 0.51
CA GLY A 94 -6.20 -14.00 0.00
C GLY A 94 -7.10 -13.07 -0.81
N ALA A 95 -7.13 -11.79 -0.45
CA ALA A 95 -7.71 -10.71 -1.23
C ALA A 95 -6.60 -9.89 -1.93
N THR A 96 -5.53 -10.56 -2.33
CA THR A 96 -4.41 -10.00 -3.10
C THR A 96 -4.83 -9.84 -4.56
N GLY A 97 -5.64 -8.82 -4.83
CA GLY A 97 -5.96 -8.39 -6.19
C GLY A 97 -5.43 -6.98 -6.38
N HIS A 98 -4.87 -6.68 -7.55
CA HIS A 98 -4.41 -5.33 -7.93
C HIS A 98 -5.60 -4.35 -7.91
N ILE A 99 -5.92 -3.82 -6.72
CA ILE A 99 -6.95 -2.80 -6.51
C ILE A 99 -6.56 -1.52 -7.26
N GLU A 100 -5.27 -1.29 -7.45
CA GLU A 100 -4.75 -0.13 -8.18
C GLU A 100 -5.20 -0.10 -9.64
N HIS A 101 -5.08 -1.20 -10.39
CA HIS A 101 -5.58 -1.27 -11.77
C HIS A 101 -7.10 -1.04 -11.87
N LEU A 102 -7.88 -1.53 -10.89
CA LEU A 102 -9.34 -1.35 -10.86
C LEU A 102 -9.73 0.10 -10.53
N GLY A 103 -9.04 0.75 -9.58
CA GLY A 103 -9.23 2.18 -9.28
C GLY A 103 -8.88 3.08 -10.46
N ARG A 104 -7.78 2.76 -11.16
CA ARG A 104 -7.29 3.46 -12.36
C ARG A 104 -8.25 3.34 -13.55
N MET A 105 -8.80 2.14 -13.81
CA MET A 105 -9.87 1.98 -14.82
C MET A 105 -11.12 2.81 -14.49
N GLY A 106 -11.51 2.89 -13.22
CA GLY A 106 -12.63 3.72 -12.79
C GLY A 106 -12.42 5.22 -13.07
N ALA A 107 -11.21 5.73 -12.84
CA ALA A 107 -10.85 7.13 -13.11
C ALA A 107 -10.88 7.47 -14.61
N LEU A 108 -10.27 6.63 -15.45
CA LEU A 108 -10.25 6.79 -16.92
C LEU A 108 -11.66 6.70 -17.55
N LEU A 109 -12.51 5.80 -17.05
CA LEU A 109 -13.91 5.68 -17.49
C LEU A 109 -14.74 6.91 -17.07
N SER A 110 -14.44 7.50 -15.91
CA SER A 110 -15.13 8.71 -15.43
C SER A 110 -14.83 9.94 -16.29
N GLU A 111 -13.60 10.08 -16.80
CA GLU A 111 -13.21 11.15 -17.73
C GLU A 111 -13.80 10.96 -19.13
N GLY A 112 -13.86 9.72 -19.63
CA GLY A 112 -14.48 9.41 -20.93
C GLY A 112 -15.96 9.80 -21.00
N SER A 113 -16.68 9.73 -19.87
CA SER A 113 -18.09 10.12 -19.77
C SER A 113 -18.35 11.63 -19.92
N ARG A 114 -17.32 12.47 -19.76
CA ARG A 114 -17.43 13.95 -19.81
C ARG A 114 -17.25 14.52 -21.22
N ILE A 115 -16.86 13.71 -22.20
CA ILE A 115 -16.83 14.10 -23.61
C ILE A 115 -18.25 13.94 -24.17
N ARG A 116 -19.05 15.01 -24.06
CA ARG A 116 -20.35 15.10 -24.73
C ARG A 116 -20.17 15.00 -26.24
N GLY A 117 -20.57 13.85 -26.80
CA GLY A 117 -20.91 13.72 -28.20
C GLY A 117 -20.03 12.74 -28.98
N LEU A 118 -20.23 11.44 -28.76
CA LEU A 118 -20.23 10.44 -29.83
C LEU A 118 -20.86 9.14 -29.28
N GLY A 119 -21.98 8.70 -29.87
CA GLY A 119 -22.40 7.29 -29.83
C GLY A 119 -23.24 6.83 -28.65
N ALA A 120 -24.50 7.23 -28.61
CA ALA A 120 -25.56 6.39 -28.05
C ALA A 120 -25.59 5.08 -28.86
N GLY A 121 -25.08 3.99 -28.29
CA GLY A 121 -25.07 2.71 -29.02
C GLY A 121 -24.22 1.59 -28.45
N LEU A 122 -23.94 1.53 -27.14
CA LEU A 122 -23.37 0.35 -26.47
C LEU A 122 -23.89 0.25 -25.02
N THR A 123 -25.20 0.27 -24.83
CA THR A 123 -25.82 -0.09 -23.55
C THR A 123 -26.17 -1.58 -23.58
N GLY A 124 -25.20 -2.46 -23.36
CA GLY A 124 -25.41 -3.90 -23.48
C GLY A 124 -24.26 -4.83 -23.07
N GLY A 125 -23.91 -4.86 -21.77
CA GLY A 125 -23.30 -6.00 -21.07
C GLY A 125 -21.76 -6.08 -20.96
N PRO A 126 -21.19 -6.86 -20.02
CA PRO A 126 -21.68 -7.29 -18.71
C PRO A 126 -20.67 -6.90 -17.59
N PHE A 127 -20.85 -5.76 -16.94
CA PHE A 127 -20.29 -5.50 -15.60
C PHE A 127 -21.39 -5.56 -14.55
N ARG A 128 -22.27 -6.55 -14.68
CA ARG A 128 -22.98 -7.08 -13.53
C ARG A 128 -21.99 -8.07 -12.93
N ARG A 129 -21.34 -7.71 -11.82
CA ARG A 129 -20.79 -8.72 -10.92
C ARG A 129 -21.86 -9.79 -10.82
N LYS A 130 -21.50 -11.02 -11.16
CA LYS A 130 -22.22 -12.19 -10.69
C LYS A 130 -22.06 -12.13 -9.17
N ALA A 131 -22.92 -11.37 -8.50
CA ALA A 131 -23.36 -11.76 -7.18
C ALA A 131 -24.01 -13.12 -7.44
N GLY A 132 -23.24 -14.18 -7.21
CA GLY A 132 -23.80 -15.51 -7.24
C GLY A 132 -24.96 -15.52 -6.25
N ASP A 133 -26.11 -16.02 -6.69
CA ASP A 133 -27.24 -16.37 -5.83
C ASP A 133 -26.87 -17.59 -4.97
N GLY A 134 -25.89 -17.42 -4.11
CA GLY A 134 -25.48 -18.32 -3.05
C GLY A 134 -24.78 -17.49 -1.98
N GLU A 135 -25.20 -17.62 -0.73
CA GLU A 135 -24.42 -17.11 0.40
C GLU A 135 -23.05 -17.77 0.34
N GLU A 136 -22.06 -17.09 -0.23
CA GLU A 136 -20.67 -17.52 -0.11
C GLU A 136 -20.33 -17.43 1.37
N GLU A 137 -20.10 -18.59 1.99
CA GLU A 137 -19.67 -18.67 3.38
C GLU A 137 -18.38 -17.85 3.53
N LEU A 138 -18.42 -16.89 4.47
CA LEU A 138 -17.28 -16.03 4.75
C LEU A 138 -16.11 -16.89 5.23
N PRO A 139 -14.87 -16.62 4.78
CA PRO A 139 -13.71 -17.32 5.29
C PRO A 139 -13.44 -16.94 6.76
N ASP A 140 -12.77 -17.83 7.49
CA ASP A 140 -12.36 -17.57 8.88
C ASP A 140 -11.37 -16.41 8.98
N VAL A 141 -10.47 -16.30 8.00
CA VAL A 141 -9.46 -15.23 7.93
C VAL A 141 -9.38 -14.69 6.51
N VAL A 142 -9.33 -13.37 6.38
CA VAL A 142 -9.01 -12.67 5.13
C VAL A 142 -7.65 -12.01 5.27
N VAL A 143 -6.78 -12.21 4.28
CA VAL A 143 -5.48 -11.53 4.18
C VAL A 143 -5.48 -10.66 2.93
N ALA A 144 -5.37 -9.36 3.10
CA ALA A 144 -5.26 -8.38 2.02
C ALA A 144 -3.86 -7.77 2.04
N ALA A 145 -2.97 -8.29 1.19
CA ALA A 145 -1.63 -7.75 1.02
C ALA A 145 -1.61 -6.56 0.05
N SER A 146 -0.75 -5.58 0.33
CA SER A 146 -0.40 -4.45 -0.53
C SER A 146 1.07 -4.11 -0.29
N GLY A 147 1.91 -4.43 -1.27
CA GLY A 147 3.37 -4.41 -1.17
C GLY A 147 3.90 -5.17 0.04
N ASN A 148 4.59 -4.47 0.94
CA ASN A 148 5.18 -5.06 2.14
C ASN A 148 4.29 -4.90 3.40
N LEU A 149 3.06 -4.45 3.23
CA LEU A 149 2.01 -4.35 4.24
C LEU A 149 0.91 -5.38 3.95
N ALA A 150 0.29 -5.91 5.00
CA ALA A 150 -0.94 -6.68 4.86
C ALA A 150 -1.93 -6.39 5.98
N HIS A 151 -3.20 -6.28 5.62
CA HIS A 151 -4.31 -6.34 6.57
C HIS A 151 -4.74 -7.79 6.75
N ILE A 152 -4.95 -8.20 7.99
CA ILE A 152 -5.55 -9.49 8.34
C ILE A 152 -6.84 -9.21 9.10
N SER A 153 -7.95 -9.76 8.62
CA SER A 153 -9.26 -9.60 9.23
C SER A 153 -9.87 -10.96 9.55
N PHE A 154 -10.71 -11.02 10.58
CA PHE A 154 -11.40 -12.21 11.05
C PHE A 154 -12.92 -12.01 10.93
N PRO A 155 -13.54 -12.35 9.78
CA PRO A 155 -14.94 -12.00 9.50
C PRO A 155 -15.98 -12.54 10.48
N HIS A 156 -15.65 -13.61 11.22
CA HIS A 156 -16.53 -14.18 12.25
C HIS A 156 -16.37 -13.53 13.64
N LEU A 157 -15.39 -12.64 13.81
CA LEU A 157 -15.25 -11.84 15.03
C LEU A 157 -16.01 -10.51 14.87
N PRO A 158 -16.80 -10.09 15.88
CA PRO A 158 -17.59 -8.87 15.78
C PRO A 158 -16.73 -7.61 15.90
N GLY A 159 -16.91 -6.69 14.97
CA GLY A 159 -16.20 -5.40 14.97
C GLY A 159 -14.70 -5.56 14.72
N ARG A 160 -13.90 -4.57 15.15
CA ARG A 160 -12.44 -4.67 15.08
C ARG A 160 -11.92 -5.48 16.26
N ALA A 161 -11.46 -6.69 15.99
CA ALA A 161 -11.03 -7.64 16.99
C ALA A 161 -9.82 -7.13 17.77
N THR A 162 -9.84 -7.35 19.08
CA THR A 162 -8.73 -6.99 19.96
C THR A 162 -7.67 -8.08 19.96
N ARG A 163 -6.44 -7.73 20.33
CA ARG A 163 -5.36 -8.70 20.58
C ARG A 163 -5.84 -9.84 21.48
N GLU A 164 -6.50 -9.51 22.58
CA GLU A 164 -6.97 -10.47 23.57
C GLU A 164 -8.02 -11.42 22.99
N THR A 165 -8.94 -10.91 22.15
CA THR A 165 -9.90 -11.75 21.42
C THR A 165 -9.20 -12.67 20.43
N ILE A 166 -8.27 -12.15 19.63
CA ILE A 166 -7.54 -12.93 18.62
C ILE A 166 -6.69 -14.00 19.29
N ASP A 167 -5.98 -13.70 20.37
CA ASP A 167 -5.16 -14.66 21.11
C ASP A 167 -6.03 -15.77 21.75
N ALA A 168 -7.26 -15.47 22.16
CA ALA A 168 -8.20 -16.46 22.68
C ALA A 168 -8.78 -17.37 21.56
N THR A 169 -9.07 -16.80 20.38
CA THR A 169 -9.67 -17.54 19.26
C THR A 169 -8.63 -18.32 18.44
N TYR A 170 -7.45 -17.73 18.23
CA TYR A 170 -6.33 -18.30 17.46
C TYR A 170 -5.03 -18.28 18.28
N PRO A 171 -4.91 -19.16 19.31
CA PRO A 171 -3.78 -19.14 20.22
C PRO A 171 -2.42 -19.26 19.50
N GLY A 172 -1.54 -18.31 19.77
CA GLY A 172 -0.19 -18.29 19.20
C GLY A 172 -0.07 -17.66 17.81
N LEU A 173 -1.17 -17.18 17.21
CA LEU A 173 -1.14 -16.57 15.87
C LEU A 173 -0.31 -15.28 15.83
N ILE A 174 -0.63 -14.31 16.69
CA ILE A 174 0.07 -13.02 16.74
C ILE A 174 1.54 -13.24 17.09
N ASP A 175 1.76 -14.03 18.12
CA ASP A 175 3.06 -14.46 18.62
C ASP A 175 3.93 -15.14 17.54
N GLY A 176 3.31 -16.01 16.73
CA GLY A 176 3.96 -16.67 15.61
C GLY A 176 4.33 -15.72 14.47
N LEU A 177 3.45 -14.76 14.15
CA LEU A 177 3.74 -13.71 13.18
C LEU A 177 4.91 -12.86 13.65
N VAL A 178 4.89 -12.36 14.90
CA VAL A 178 5.95 -11.52 15.47
C VAL A 178 7.31 -12.22 15.46
N ARG A 179 7.36 -13.54 15.73
CA ARG A 179 8.61 -14.30 15.73
C ARG A 179 9.13 -14.64 14.34
N HIS A 180 8.30 -14.60 13.30
CA HIS A 180 8.71 -15.00 11.96
C HIS A 180 9.75 -14.04 11.38
N GLU A 181 10.83 -14.56 10.78
CA GLU A 181 11.93 -13.74 10.25
C GLU A 181 11.50 -12.75 9.16
N GLY A 182 10.47 -13.11 8.39
CA GLY A 182 9.87 -12.26 7.36
C GLY A 182 8.93 -11.16 7.84
N VAL A 183 8.64 -11.09 9.14
CA VAL A 183 7.74 -10.08 9.71
C VAL A 183 8.57 -9.08 10.50
N GLY A 184 8.37 -7.80 10.20
CA GLY A 184 9.06 -6.70 10.84
C GLY A 184 8.32 -6.20 12.08
N LEU A 185 7.00 -6.08 11.99
CA LEU A 185 6.12 -5.73 13.10
C LEU A 185 4.67 -6.17 12.84
N VAL A 186 3.87 -6.20 13.91
CA VAL A 186 2.41 -6.41 13.87
C VAL A 186 1.73 -5.31 14.68
N LEU A 187 0.86 -4.53 14.04
CA LEU A 187 -0.04 -3.58 14.68
C LEU A 187 -1.38 -4.27 14.99
N VAL A 188 -1.86 -4.12 16.22
CA VAL A 188 -3.15 -4.65 16.71
C VAL A 188 -3.70 -3.71 17.78
N ARG A 189 -5.03 -3.70 17.99
CA ARG A 189 -5.63 -2.96 19.11
C ARG A 189 -5.71 -3.84 20.35
N SER A 190 -5.19 -3.36 21.48
CA SER A 190 -5.49 -3.94 22.80
C SER A 190 -6.86 -3.46 23.27
N ALA A 191 -7.59 -4.32 23.99
CA ALA A 191 -8.89 -4.01 24.58
C ALA A 191 -8.86 -2.79 25.53
N SER A 192 -7.71 -2.51 26.17
CA SER A 192 -7.58 -1.42 27.16
C SER A 192 -6.56 -0.34 26.79
N GLY A 193 -5.56 -0.66 25.96
CA GLY A 193 -4.44 0.25 25.64
C GLY A 193 -4.47 0.91 24.25
N GLY A 194 -5.51 0.67 23.44
CA GLY A 194 -5.57 1.19 22.08
C GLY A 194 -4.57 0.49 21.14
N PRO A 195 -4.08 1.16 20.07
CA PRO A 195 -3.14 0.56 19.13
C PRO A 195 -1.77 0.25 19.75
N VAL A 196 -1.35 -1.00 19.62
CA VAL A 196 -0.02 -1.49 20.02
C VAL A 196 0.69 -2.09 18.82
N VAL A 197 1.99 -1.80 18.70
CA VAL A 197 2.87 -2.37 17.68
C VAL A 197 3.80 -3.36 18.36
N LEU A 198 3.78 -4.61 17.90
CA LEU A 198 4.54 -5.72 18.43
C LEU A 198 5.74 -5.99 17.53
N GLY A 199 6.92 -6.04 18.12
CA GLY A 199 8.16 -6.51 17.50
C GLY A 199 8.74 -7.69 18.27
N LYS A 200 9.80 -8.30 17.73
CA LYS A 200 10.43 -9.50 18.33
C LYS A 200 10.93 -9.29 19.75
N ALA A 201 11.35 -8.08 20.09
CA ALA A 201 12.02 -7.74 21.35
C ALA A 201 11.35 -6.58 22.11
N GLY A 202 10.17 -6.14 21.69
CA GLY A 202 9.48 -5.06 22.37
C GLY A 202 8.13 -4.69 21.77
N ILE A 203 7.48 -3.73 22.44
CA ILE A 203 6.12 -3.28 22.17
C ILE A 203 6.09 -1.76 22.22
N SER A 204 5.49 -1.12 21.21
CA SER A 204 5.20 0.31 21.21
C SER A 204 3.70 0.55 21.39
N HIS A 205 3.34 1.26 22.46
CA HIS A 205 1.95 1.65 22.80
C HIS A 205 1.69 3.03 22.21
N LEU A 206 1.13 3.08 20.99
CA LEU A 206 1.08 4.30 20.18
C LEU A 206 0.25 5.41 20.84
N ALA A 207 -0.83 5.05 21.52
CA ALA A 207 -1.70 6.02 22.21
C ALA A 207 -1.01 6.68 23.42
N GLU A 208 -0.12 5.95 24.10
CA GLU A 208 0.58 6.41 25.30
C GLU A 208 1.95 7.02 24.98
N GLY A 209 2.48 6.79 23.77
CA GLY A 209 3.86 7.14 23.43
C GLY A 209 4.89 6.36 24.25
N ARG A 210 4.54 5.17 24.74
CA ARG A 210 5.35 4.33 25.63
C ARG A 210 5.91 3.12 24.90
N VAL A 211 7.14 2.73 25.21
CA VAL A 211 7.78 1.52 24.67
C VAL A 211 8.19 0.59 25.81
N ASP A 212 7.92 -0.70 25.64
CA ASP A 212 8.44 -1.79 26.48
C ASP A 212 9.47 -2.60 25.69
N GLY A 213 10.71 -2.67 26.17
CA GLY A 213 11.80 -3.35 25.45
C GLY A 213 12.33 -2.51 24.28
N ASP A 214 12.67 -3.17 23.18
CA ASP A 214 13.16 -2.48 21.97
C ASP A 214 12.00 -1.90 21.17
N ASP A 215 12.11 -0.63 20.77
CA ASP A 215 11.07 0.04 19.97
C ASP A 215 10.94 -0.59 18.58
N PRO A 216 9.82 -1.29 18.26
CA PRO A 216 9.64 -1.96 16.97
C PRO A 216 9.60 -0.99 15.78
N ILE A 217 9.25 0.28 16.01
CA ILE A 217 9.04 1.26 14.94
C ILE A 217 10.23 2.18 14.70
N ALA A 218 11.23 2.19 15.59
CA ALA A 218 12.36 3.14 15.53
C ALA A 218 13.12 3.13 14.20
N ARG A 219 13.28 1.95 13.59
CA ARG A 219 14.01 1.77 12.31
C ARG A 219 13.28 2.31 11.07
N TYR A 220 12.02 2.69 11.20
CA TYR A 220 11.17 3.10 10.07
C TYR A 220 11.05 4.62 9.93
N GLY A 221 11.81 5.38 10.74
CA GLY A 221 11.86 6.83 10.67
C GLY A 221 10.77 7.53 11.49
N PRO A 222 10.83 8.88 11.56
CA PRO A 222 10.05 9.66 12.52
C PRO A 222 8.55 9.65 12.28
N TYR A 223 8.10 9.34 11.05
CA TYR A 223 6.68 9.33 10.69
C TYR A 223 5.99 7.99 10.91
N ALA A 224 6.72 6.94 11.32
CA ALA A 224 6.18 5.59 11.48
C ALA A 224 4.99 5.53 12.47
N ALA A 225 5.14 6.13 13.66
CA ALA A 225 4.07 6.18 14.65
C ALA A 225 2.81 6.88 14.12
N THR A 226 3.00 8.01 13.42
CA THR A 226 1.90 8.80 12.84
C THR A 226 1.20 8.02 11.72
N GLY A 227 1.96 7.37 10.84
CA GLY A 227 1.43 6.55 9.76
C GLY A 227 0.61 5.36 10.28
N LEU A 228 1.15 4.62 11.24
CA LEU A 228 0.47 3.48 11.86
C LEU A 228 -0.77 3.92 12.65
N GLY A 229 -0.71 5.04 13.36
CA GLY A 229 -1.87 5.62 14.03
C GLY A 229 -2.97 6.06 13.06
N ARG A 230 -2.60 6.61 11.89
CA ARG A 230 -3.56 6.93 10.82
C ARG A 230 -4.23 5.67 10.27
N ILE A 231 -3.46 4.60 10.02
CA ILE A 231 -4.00 3.31 9.55
C ILE A 231 -4.96 2.74 10.60
N ASP A 232 -4.58 2.70 11.88
CA ASP A 232 -5.46 2.23 12.97
C ASP A 232 -6.80 2.98 13.07
N GLY A 233 -6.80 4.27 12.71
CA GLY A 233 -7.97 5.12 12.72
C GLY A 233 -8.92 4.95 11.52
N MET A 234 -8.54 4.19 10.49
CA MET A 234 -9.39 3.94 9.33
C MET A 234 -10.47 2.91 9.65
N ALA A 235 -11.70 3.11 9.15
CA ALA A 235 -12.81 2.19 9.38
C ALA A 235 -12.57 0.82 8.73
N GLU A 236 -11.81 0.80 7.64
CA GLU A 236 -11.47 -0.38 6.85
C GLU A 236 -10.19 -1.08 7.32
N CYS A 237 -9.55 -0.59 8.39
CA CYS A 237 -8.36 -1.21 8.91
C CYS A 237 -8.69 -2.63 9.40
N GLY A 238 -7.96 -3.62 8.87
CA GLY A 238 -7.96 -4.98 9.39
C GLY A 238 -7.67 -5.06 10.89
N ASP A 239 -7.99 -6.22 11.46
CA ASP A 239 -7.81 -6.52 12.89
C ASP A 239 -6.32 -6.58 13.27
N LEU A 240 -5.50 -7.08 12.34
CA LEU A 240 -4.04 -6.95 12.37
C LEU A 240 -3.57 -6.19 11.13
N VAL A 241 -2.51 -5.40 11.31
CA VAL A 241 -1.70 -4.88 10.20
C VAL A 241 -0.29 -5.41 10.36
N VAL A 242 0.21 -6.10 9.36
CA VAL A 242 1.54 -6.70 9.36
C VAL A 242 2.43 -5.93 8.39
N ILE A 243 3.63 -5.58 8.83
CA ILE A 243 4.67 -5.06 7.95
C ILE A 243 5.77 -6.11 7.89
N SER A 244 6.27 -6.40 6.69
CA SER A 244 7.33 -7.37 6.53
C SER A 244 8.68 -6.86 7.07
N MET A 245 9.68 -7.74 7.04
CA MET A 245 11.05 -7.39 7.38
C MET A 245 11.55 -6.15 6.61
N LEU A 246 12.50 -5.44 7.22
CA LEU A 246 13.33 -4.41 6.59
C LEU A 246 14.80 -4.80 6.79
N ASP A 247 15.52 -4.98 5.69
CA ASP A 247 16.96 -5.27 5.74
C ASP A 247 17.73 -3.97 5.98
N ALA A 248 18.55 -3.93 7.04
CA ALA A 248 19.24 -2.72 7.44
C ALA A 248 20.39 -2.32 6.50
N ALA A 249 20.96 -3.28 5.76
CA ALA A 249 22.12 -3.03 4.91
C ALA A 249 21.69 -2.59 3.50
N SER A 250 20.70 -3.27 2.91
CA SER A 250 20.20 -2.98 1.57
C SER A 250 19.00 -2.04 1.56
N GLY A 251 18.28 -1.91 2.67
CA GLY A 251 16.99 -1.19 2.71
C GLY A 251 15.86 -1.96 2.02
N GLU A 252 16.08 -3.21 1.63
CA GLU A 252 15.07 -4.05 1.00
C GLU A 252 13.95 -4.43 1.97
N VAL A 253 12.77 -4.64 1.39
CA VAL A 253 11.62 -5.21 2.09
C VAL A 253 11.26 -6.58 1.49
N ALA A 254 10.40 -7.33 2.15
CA ALA A 254 9.82 -8.54 1.58
C ALA A 254 8.36 -8.28 1.21
N ALA A 255 8.06 -8.01 -0.06
CA ALA A 255 6.68 -7.83 -0.51
C ALA A 255 5.86 -9.10 -0.21
N PHE A 256 4.68 -8.95 0.38
CA PHE A 256 3.72 -10.04 0.54
C PHE A 256 3.03 -10.38 -0.78
N GLU A 257 2.95 -9.41 -1.70
CA GLU A 257 2.57 -9.61 -3.09
C GLU A 257 3.74 -10.16 -3.92
N GLU A 258 3.41 -10.76 -5.07
CA GLU A 258 4.40 -11.34 -5.98
C GLU A 258 4.95 -10.31 -6.99
N GLN A 259 5.34 -9.14 -6.48
CA GLN A 259 5.95 -8.04 -7.22
C GLN A 259 7.37 -7.79 -6.68
N ILE A 260 8.30 -7.49 -7.59
CA ILE A 260 9.72 -7.26 -7.26
C ILE A 260 9.92 -5.84 -6.71
N GLY A 261 9.24 -4.86 -7.31
CA GLY A 261 9.06 -3.53 -6.73
C GLY A 261 7.82 -3.49 -5.85
N SER A 262 7.90 -2.83 -4.71
CA SER A 262 6.73 -2.59 -3.86
C SER A 262 6.74 -1.25 -3.14
N HIS A 263 5.55 -0.73 -2.87
CA HIS A 263 5.27 0.38 -1.98
C HIS A 263 4.01 0.08 -1.15
N GLY A 264 3.39 1.07 -0.53
CA GLY A 264 2.13 0.91 0.20
C GLY A 264 2.28 0.42 1.65
N GLY A 265 3.52 0.20 2.11
CA GLY A 265 3.82 -0.15 3.48
C GLY A 265 4.84 0.79 4.13
N LEU A 266 5.80 0.21 4.84
CA LEU A 266 6.72 0.96 5.69
C LEU A 266 8.16 0.44 5.53
N GLY A 267 9.11 1.37 5.50
CA GLY A 267 10.54 1.10 5.42
C GLY A 267 11.08 1.01 4.00
N GLY A 268 12.39 1.21 3.86
CA GLY A 268 13.05 1.23 2.55
C GLY A 268 12.73 2.47 1.71
N ALA A 269 13.12 2.43 0.45
CA ALA A 269 13.02 3.56 -0.48
C ALA A 269 11.57 3.98 -0.81
N GLN A 270 10.56 3.12 -0.59
CA GLN A 270 9.14 3.48 -0.76
C GLN A 270 8.71 4.70 0.07
N THR A 271 9.42 4.99 1.17
CA THR A 271 9.12 6.13 2.05
C THR A 271 9.74 7.45 1.58
N HIS A 272 10.50 7.44 0.48
CA HIS A 272 11.17 8.61 -0.09
C HIS A 272 10.37 9.18 -1.27
N ALA A 273 9.35 9.96 -0.95
CA ALA A 273 8.64 10.82 -1.89
C ALA A 273 9.43 12.11 -2.21
N PHE A 274 9.06 12.82 -3.28
CA PHE A 274 9.65 14.12 -3.60
C PHE A 274 8.63 15.11 -4.18
N VAL A 275 8.98 16.40 -4.09
CA VAL A 275 8.28 17.48 -4.79
C VAL A 275 9.33 18.37 -5.48
N LEU A 276 9.17 18.56 -6.79
CA LEU A 276 9.85 19.56 -7.60
C LEU A 276 8.86 20.69 -7.86
N HIS A 277 9.24 21.91 -7.50
CA HIS A 277 8.41 23.09 -7.67
C HIS A 277 9.26 24.29 -8.11
N PRO A 278 8.64 25.39 -8.61
CA PRO A 278 9.39 26.58 -8.97
C PRO A 278 10.17 27.14 -7.77
N THR A 279 11.43 27.51 -7.99
CA THR A 279 12.35 28.00 -6.94
C THR A 279 11.92 29.31 -6.28
N THR A 280 11.00 30.04 -6.93
CA THR A 280 10.41 31.27 -6.40
C THR A 280 9.32 31.01 -5.36
N TRP A 281 8.83 29.76 -5.24
CA TRP A 281 7.84 29.40 -4.25
C TRP A 281 8.52 29.04 -2.94
N ARG A 282 7.97 29.56 -1.84
CA ARG A 282 8.30 29.08 -0.50
C ARG A 282 7.36 27.94 -0.17
N VAL A 283 7.93 26.81 0.23
CA VAL A 283 7.20 25.65 0.73
C VAL A 283 7.60 25.50 2.18
N ASP A 284 6.66 25.79 3.09
CA ASP A 284 6.88 25.68 4.52
C ASP A 284 6.54 24.25 4.96
N GLY A 285 7.57 23.43 5.18
CA GLY A 285 7.48 22.05 5.70
C GLY A 285 6.80 21.01 4.80
N PRO A 286 6.85 19.72 5.17
CA PRO A 286 5.73 18.81 4.94
C PRO A 286 4.52 19.19 5.83
#